data_AF-A0A023GBP5-F1
#
_entry.id   AF-A0A023GBP5-F1
#
_cell.length_a   1.000
_cell.length_b   1.000
_cell.length_c   1.000
_cell.angle_alpha   90.00
_cell.angle_beta   90.00
_cell.angle_gamma   90.00
#
_symmetry.space_group_name_H-M   'P 1'
#
loop_
_entity.id
_entity.type
_entity.pdbx_description
1 polymer ?
#
loop_
_entity_poly.entity_id
_entity_poly.type
_entity_poly.pdbx_seq_one_letter_code
_entity_poly.pdbx_strand_id
1 'polypeptide(L)' 'MKNNLLYVLGLLLCFQSLILSVNGCFTNPPQKRAGAPQCFGEFCGFWGSCWGTCSCIGRNPWCSGYCIG' A
#
# COMPACT_ATOMS: atom_id res chain seq x y z
N MET A 1 19.35 -32.59 3.62
CA MET A 1 18.85 -31.75 4.75
C MET A 1 19.04 -30.25 4.52
N LYS A 2 20.15 -29.77 3.92
CA LYS A 2 20.37 -28.32 3.62
C LYS A 2 19.35 -27.70 2.64
N ASN A 3 18.94 -28.43 1.61
CA ASN A 3 18.03 -27.89 0.58
C ASN A 3 16.62 -27.61 1.14
N ASN A 4 16.09 -28.48 1.99
CA ASN A 4 14.77 -28.29 2.58
C ASN A 4 14.69 -27.01 3.44
N LEU A 5 15.80 -26.67 4.11
CA LEU A 5 15.87 -25.45 4.93
C LEU A 5 15.78 -24.17 4.06
N LEU A 6 16.41 -24.17 2.90
CA LEU A 6 16.33 -23.06 1.94
C LEU A 6 14.92 -22.89 1.37
N TYR A 7 14.25 -23.99 1.03
CA TYR A 7 12.86 -23.95 0.57
C TYR A 7 11.92 -23.39 1.63
N VAL A 8 12.07 -23.81 2.89
CA VAL A 8 11.24 -23.33 4.01
C VAL A 8 11.48 -21.83 4.26
N LEU A 9 12.74 -21.38 4.25
CA LEU A 9 13.07 -19.96 4.39
C LEU A 9 12.50 -19.12 3.23
N GLY A 10 12.60 -19.61 2.00
CA GLY A 10 12.01 -18.95 0.82
C GLY A 10 10.49 -18.83 0.92
N LEU A 11 9.80 -19.92 1.30
CA LEU A 11 8.36 -19.91 1.52
C LEU A 11 7.95 -18.92 2.62
N LEU A 12 8.66 -18.90 3.75
CA LEU A 12 8.40 -17.97 4.86
C LEU A 12 8.51 -16.50 4.44
N LEU A 13 9.55 -16.14 3.69
CA LEU A 13 9.75 -14.77 3.19
C LEU A 13 8.64 -14.36 2.20
N CYS A 14 8.22 -15.28 1.34
CA CYS A 14 7.10 -15.07 0.44
C CYS A 14 5.79 -14.84 1.21
N PHE A 15 5.50 -15.67 2.21
CA PHE A 15 4.31 -15.50 3.05
C PHE A 15 4.35 -14.21 3.87
N GLN A 16 5.49 -13.84 4.47
CA GLN A 16 5.62 -12.56 5.16
C GLN A 16 5.33 -11.37 4.24
N SER A 17 5.90 -11.38 3.03
CA SER A 17 5.67 -10.33 2.03
C SER A 17 4.20 -10.25 1.61
N LEU A 18 3.54 -11.41 1.47
CA LEU A 18 2.11 -11.48 1.15
C LEU A 18 1.24 -10.97 2.30
N ILE A 19 1.51 -11.40 3.53
CA ILE A 19 0.71 -11.03 4.72
C ILE A 19 0.85 -9.54 5.02
N LEU A 20 2.06 -8.97 4.89
CA LEU A 20 2.28 -7.52 5.01
C LEU A 20 1.53 -6.73 3.93
N SER A 21 1.47 -7.25 2.71
CA SER A 21 0.66 -6.66 1.64
C SER A 21 -0.83 -6.67 1.99
N VAL A 22 -1.37 -7.78 2.52
CA VAL A 22 -2.81 -7.86 2.79
C VAL A 22 -3.23 -6.99 3.99
N ASN A 23 -2.43 -6.91 5.05
CA ASN A 23 -2.79 -6.16 6.26
C ASN A 23 -2.31 -4.69 6.25
N GLY A 24 -1.26 -4.37 5.49
CA GLY A 24 -0.67 -3.03 5.46
C GLY A 24 -1.32 -2.09 4.46
N CYS A 25 -2.21 -2.60 3.61
CA CYS A 25 -2.82 -1.83 2.54
C CYS A 25 -4.23 -1.42 2.92
N PHE A 26 -4.54 -0.15 2.63
CA PHE A 26 -5.90 0.34 2.74
C PHE A 26 -6.76 -0.42 1.73
N THR A 27 -7.59 -1.34 2.22
CA THR A 27 -8.51 -2.13 1.39
C THR A 27 -9.64 -1.29 0.82
N ASN A 28 -9.99 -0.18 1.49
CA ASN A 28 -11.01 0.75 1.06
C ASN A 28 -10.40 2.13 0.83
N PRO A 29 -10.65 2.76 -0.34
CA PRO A 29 -10.29 4.15 -0.56
C PRO A 29 -11.02 5.03 0.46
N PRO A 30 -10.36 6.08 0.98
CA PRO A 30 -11.01 7.00 1.89
C PRO A 30 -12.17 7.71 1.17
N GLN A 31 -13.35 7.71 1.78
CA GLN A 31 -14.53 8.31 1.17
C GLN A 31 -14.46 9.83 1.17
N LYS A 32 -14.67 10.43 -0.01
CA LYS A 32 -14.67 11.88 -0.19
C LYS A 32 -15.76 12.51 0.69
N ARG A 33 -15.34 13.37 1.62
CA ARG A 33 -16.25 14.15 2.48
C ARG A 33 -16.60 15.49 1.82
N ALA A 34 -17.72 16.08 2.22
CA ALA A 34 -18.08 17.43 1.79
C ALA A 34 -16.96 18.42 2.18
N GLY A 35 -16.44 19.16 1.20
CA GLY A 35 -15.29 20.07 1.38
C GLY A 35 -13.91 19.46 1.14
N ALA A 36 -13.80 18.14 0.91
CA ALA A 36 -12.53 17.51 0.59
C ALA A 36 -12.05 17.91 -0.83
N PRO A 37 -10.74 18.11 -1.03
CA PRO A 37 -10.18 18.45 -2.33
C PRO A 37 -10.43 17.35 -3.37
N GLN A 38 -10.34 17.70 -4.65
CA GLN A 38 -10.65 16.75 -5.74
C GLN A 38 -9.79 15.48 -5.70
N CYS A 39 -8.53 15.61 -5.31
CA CYS A 39 -7.56 14.53 -5.16
C CYS A 39 -7.84 13.55 -4.00
N PHE A 40 -8.83 13.80 -3.15
CA PHE A 40 -9.13 12.94 -2.01
C PHE A 40 -9.67 11.58 -2.46
N GLY A 41 -9.00 10.50 -2.06
CA GLY A 41 -9.37 9.12 -2.39
C GLY A 41 -8.77 8.59 -3.70
N GLU A 42 -8.02 9.42 -4.44
CA GLU A 42 -7.24 8.96 -5.59
C GLU A 42 -6.05 8.11 -5.15
N PHE A 43 -5.59 7.20 -6.00
CA PHE A 43 -4.35 6.46 -5.74
C PHE A 43 -3.15 7.39 -5.80
N CYS A 44 -2.19 7.16 -4.90
CA CYS A 44 -0.91 7.82 -5.01
C CYS A 44 -0.23 7.45 -6.34
N GLY A 45 0.37 8.45 -6.98
CA GLY A 45 1.24 8.22 -8.13
C GLY A 45 2.43 7.33 -7.78
N PHE A 46 3.13 6.84 -8.81
CA PHE A 46 4.26 5.91 -8.67
C PHE A 46 5.33 6.40 -7.69
N TRP A 47 5.56 7.72 -7.61
CA TRP A 47 6.52 8.37 -6.72
C TRP A 47 5.93 8.82 -5.37
N GLY A 48 4.69 8.47 -5.06
CA GLY A 48 3.98 8.97 -3.86
C GLY A 48 3.43 10.38 -4.03
N SER A 49 3.27 10.85 -5.26
CA SER A 49 2.69 12.15 -5.57
C SER A 49 1.16 12.09 -5.61
N CYS A 50 0.52 13.16 -5.14
CA CYS A 50 -0.91 13.41 -5.29
C CYS A 50 -1.11 14.74 -6.02
N TRP A 51 -2.24 14.90 -6.70
CA TRP A 51 -2.54 16.15 -7.39
C TRP A 51 -2.93 17.25 -6.40
N GLY A 52 -2.55 18.51 -6.69
CA GLY A 52 -2.91 19.66 -5.85
C GLY A 52 -2.27 19.66 -4.46
N THR A 53 -3.04 19.97 -3.42
CA THR A 53 -2.57 20.06 -2.02
C THR A 53 -2.67 18.76 -1.25
N CYS A 54 -3.02 17.64 -1.91
CA CYS A 54 -3.15 16.36 -1.23
C CYS A 54 -1.80 15.74 -0.87
N SER A 55 -1.78 15.01 0.25
CA SER A 55 -0.67 14.18 0.70
C SER A 55 -0.98 12.70 0.47
N CYS A 56 0.04 11.93 0.11
CA CYS A 56 -0.07 10.48 -0.04
C CYS A 56 0.08 9.76 1.30
N ILE A 57 -0.86 8.89 1.66
CA ILE A 57 -0.79 8.03 2.85
C ILE A 57 -0.90 6.54 2.50
N GLY A 58 -0.30 5.69 3.34
CA GLY A 58 -0.42 4.24 3.21
C GLY A 58 0.32 3.62 2.02
N ARG A 59 1.12 4.39 1.28
CA ARG A 59 1.98 3.85 0.23
C ARG A 59 3.10 3.02 0.85
N ASN A 60 3.28 1.82 0.33
CA ASN A 60 4.35 0.91 0.71
C ASN A 60 4.81 0.12 -0.54
N PRO A 61 5.89 -0.68 -0.46
CA PRO A 61 6.39 -1.47 -1.59
C PRO A 61 5.39 -2.46 -2.21
N TRP A 62 4.28 -2.75 -1.53
CA TRP A 62 3.30 -3.74 -1.95
C TRP A 62 2.00 -3.12 -2.46
N CYS A 63 1.71 -1.86 -2.12
CA CYS A 63 0.46 -1.20 -2.49
C CYS A 63 0.59 0.29 -2.79
N SER A 64 -0.21 0.71 -3.74
CA SER A 64 -0.50 2.11 -4.01
C SER A 64 -1.35 2.66 -2.85
N GLY A 65 -0.80 3.63 -2.12
CA GLY A 65 -1.53 4.35 -1.07
C GLY A 65 -2.64 5.23 -1.65
N TYR A 66 -3.26 6.05 -0.80
CA TYR A 66 -4.31 6.99 -1.20
C TYR A 66 -3.96 8.44 -0.87
N CYS A 67 -4.48 9.35 -1.67
CA CYS A 67 -4.35 10.78 -1.50
C CYS A 67 -5.39 11.31 -0.50
N ILE A 68 -4.92 12.11 0.45
CA ILE A 68 -5.75 12.81 1.46
C ILE A 68 -5.49 14.31 1.41
N GLY A 69 -6.51 15.09 1.71
CA GLY A 69 -6.51 16.55 1.69
C GLY A 69 -6.27 17.18 3.05
#